data_AF-A0A920TPL6-F1
#
_entry.id   AF-A0A920TPL6-F1
#
_cell.length_a   1.000
_cell.length_b   1.000
_cell.length_c   1.000
_cell.angle_alpha   90.00
_cell.angle_beta   90.00
_cell.angle_gamma   90.00
#
_symmetry.space_group_name_H-M   'P 1'
#
loop_
_entity.id
_entity.type
_entity.pdbx_description
1 polymer ?
#
loop_
_entity_poly.entity_id
_entity_poly.type
_entity_poly.pdbx_seq_one_letter_code
_entity_poly.pdbx_strand_id
1 'polypeptide(L)'
;MMKKKKIVDQTLAEMGAKVVKEERTLPYSLRYELDYNVKDLLEFSQRIESIPGVEILSMGKSLEVIKDLGNAKMVCDRYSLDKVVGTHAIGHARMATSLV
;
A
#
# COMPACT_ATOMS: atom_id res chain seq x y z
N MET A 1 8.62 13.03 -6.62
CA MET A 1 8.25 11.63 -6.34
C MET A 1 9.45 10.68 -6.26
N MET A 2 10.35 10.64 -7.26
CA MET A 2 11.55 9.77 -7.22
C MET A 2 12.44 10.00 -5.99
N LYS A 3 12.57 11.25 -5.52
CA LYS A 3 13.32 11.58 -4.29
C LYS A 3 12.72 10.90 -3.04
N LYS A 4 11.39 10.88 -2.89
CA LYS A 4 10.72 10.27 -1.73
C LYS A 4 10.86 8.75 -1.74
N LYS A 5 10.68 8.12 -2.91
CA LYS A 5 10.89 6.68 -3.09
C LYS A 5 12.28 6.26 -2.59
N LYS A 6 13.32 6.98 -3.01
CA LYS A 6 14.70 6.67 -2.60
C LYS A 6 14.88 6.71 -1.07
N ILE A 7 14.22 7.65 -0.40
CA ILE A 7 14.25 7.74 1.08
C ILE A 7 13.52 6.54 1.69
N VAL A 8 12.34 6.19 1.17
CA VAL A 8 11.59 5.00 1.62
C VAL A 8 12.42 3.73 1.44
N ASP A 9 13.01 3.50 0.26
CA ASP A 9 13.84 2.32 -0.02
C ASP A 9 15.06 2.26 0.93
N GLN A 10 15.69 3.40 1.24
CA GLN A 10 16.78 3.48 2.20
C GLN A 10 16.31 3.15 3.62
N THR A 11 15.19 3.73 4.06
CA THR A 11 14.61 3.46 5.38
C THR A 11 14.23 1.99 5.54
N LEU A 12 13.64 1.38 4.50
CA LEU A 12 13.35 -0.05 4.48
C LEU A 12 14.63 -0.88 4.69
N ALA A 13 15.71 -0.55 3.98
CA ALA A 13 16.99 -1.25 4.10
C ALA A 13 17.64 -1.07 5.47
N GLU A 14 17.62 0.15 6.04
CA GLU A 14 18.13 0.44 7.40
C GLU A 14 17.39 -0.36 8.48
N MET A 15 16.11 -0.64 8.24
CA MET A 15 15.26 -1.42 9.14
C MET A 15 15.36 -2.94 8.88
N GLY A 16 16.24 -3.35 7.97
CA GLY A 16 16.48 -4.75 7.64
C GLY A 16 15.37 -5.40 6.80
N ALA A 17 14.50 -4.61 6.18
CA ALA A 17 13.49 -5.12 5.26
C ALA A 17 14.09 -5.25 3.84
N LYS A 18 13.81 -6.39 3.20
CA LYS A 18 14.18 -6.67 1.82
C LYS A 18 12.95 -6.55 0.93
N VAL A 19 13.01 -5.71 -0.08
CA VAL A 19 11.96 -5.63 -1.11
C VAL A 19 12.03 -6.90 -1.98
N VAL A 20 10.98 -7.72 -1.91
CA VAL A 20 10.80 -8.93 -2.74
C VAL A 20 10.16 -8.55 -4.07
N LYS A 21 9.17 -7.64 -4.02
CA LYS A 21 8.44 -7.18 -5.19
C LYS A 21 8.11 -5.70 -5.04
N GLU A 22 8.22 -4.97 -6.14
CA GLU A 22 7.74 -3.59 -6.26
C GLU A 22 6.78 -3.51 -7.44
N GLU A 23 5.59 -2.99 -7.21
CA GLU A 23 4.58 -2.78 -8.24
C GLU A 23 4.10 -1.34 -8.20
N ARG A 24 3.86 -0.79 -9.39
CA ARG A 24 3.29 0.53 -9.57
C ARG A 24 2.02 0.43 -10.39
N THR A 25 0.89 0.23 -9.71
CA THR A 25 -0.42 0.21 -10.35
C THR A 25 -0.89 1.60 -10.76
N LEU A 26 -0.45 2.65 -10.04
CA LEU A 26 -0.87 4.03 -10.24
C LEU A 26 0.33 4.99 -10.24
N PRO A 27 0.24 6.15 -10.91
CA PRO A 27 1.31 7.14 -10.87
C PRO A 27 1.67 7.59 -9.46
N TYR A 28 0.72 7.56 -8.52
CA TYR A 28 0.84 8.09 -7.17
C TYR A 28 0.89 7.01 -6.07
N SER A 29 0.86 5.73 -6.42
CA SER A 29 0.87 4.63 -5.44
C SER A 29 1.95 3.62 -5.76
N LEU A 30 2.59 3.09 -4.72
CA LEU A 30 3.56 2.02 -4.78
C LEU A 30 3.10 0.90 -3.87
N ARG A 31 3.20 -0.33 -4.35
CA ARG A 31 2.94 -1.55 -3.59
C ARG A 31 4.26 -2.30 -3.42
N TYR A 32 4.61 -2.61 -2.19
CA TYR A 32 5.81 -3.34 -1.84
C TYR A 32 5.43 -4.67 -1.21
N GLU A 33 6.02 -5.76 -1.69
CA GLU A 33 6.09 -7.02 -0.94
C GLU A 33 7.46 -7.06 -0.27
N LEU A 34 7.45 -7.16 1.07
CA LEU A 34 8.64 -7.08 1.88
C LEU A 34 8.87 -8.42 2.58
N ASP A 35 10.11 -8.90 2.52
CA ASP A 35 10.62 -9.86 3.48
C ASP A 35 11.24 -9.07 4.63
N TYR A 36 10.65 -9.19 5.82
CA TYR A 36 11.06 -8.42 6.99
C TYR A 36 10.90 -9.26 8.26
N ASN A 37 11.92 -9.23 9.12
CA ASN A 37 11.97 -9.96 10.38
C ASN A 37 11.67 -9.07 11.60
N VAL A 38 11.07 -7.90 11.39
CA VAL A 38 10.77 -6.95 12.47
C VAL A 38 9.60 -7.47 13.30
N LYS A 39 9.78 -7.50 14.63
CA LYS A 39 8.76 -7.97 15.57
C LYS A 39 7.60 -7.00 15.72
N ASP A 40 7.86 -5.70 15.56
CA ASP A 40 6.89 -4.64 15.72
C ASP A 40 6.55 -3.97 14.37
N LEU A 41 5.35 -4.25 13.87
CA LEU A 41 4.85 -3.66 12.63
C LEU A 41 4.44 -2.19 12.80
N LEU A 42 4.06 -1.78 14.02
CA LEU A 42 3.64 -0.42 14.32
C LEU A 42 4.84 0.53 14.32
N GLU A 43 5.92 0.16 15.00
CA GLU A 43 7.16 0.95 14.93
C GLU A 43 7.65 1.04 13.48
N PHE A 44 7.53 -0.08 12.75
CA PHE A 44 7.92 -0.13 11.35
C PHE A 44 7.10 0.85 10.49
N SER A 45 5.77 0.87 10.66
CA SER A 45 4.87 1.77 9.93
C SER A 45 5.16 3.23 10.25
N GLN A 46 5.28 3.55 11.54
CA GLN A 46 5.50 4.92 12.03
C GLN A 46 6.78 5.51 11.48
N ARG A 47 7.85 4.70 11.39
CA ARG A 47 9.12 5.16 10.84
C ARG A 47 9.03 5.50 9.36
N ILE A 48 8.31 4.72 8.56
CA ILE A 48 8.07 5.04 7.14
C ILE A 48 7.18 6.28 7.01
N GLU A 49 6.10 6.38 7.78
CA GLU A 49 5.18 7.53 7.76
C GLU A 49 5.79 8.82 8.31
N SER A 50 6.89 8.73 9.07
CA SER A 50 7.66 9.91 9.50
C SER A 50 8.29 10.67 8.33
N ILE A 51 8.41 10.04 7.16
CA ILE A 51 8.93 10.68 5.95
C ILE A 51 7.89 11.65 5.40
N PRO A 52 8.19 12.97 5.29
CA PRO A 52 7.19 13.96 4.89
C PRO A 52 6.48 13.67 3.57
N GLY A 53 5.15 13.55 3.66
CA GLY A 53 4.26 13.27 2.53
C GLY A 53 4.43 11.88 1.94
N VAL A 54 4.79 10.90 2.78
CA VAL A 54 4.54 9.48 2.60
C VAL A 54 3.36 9.11 3.49
N GLU A 55 2.45 8.29 2.97
CA GLU A 55 1.29 7.77 3.69
C GLU A 55 1.20 6.27 3.41
N ILE A 56 0.97 5.46 4.45
CA ILE A 56 0.71 4.04 4.28
C ILE A 56 -0.80 3.83 4.25
N LEU A 57 -1.33 3.47 3.07
CA LEU A 57 -2.74 3.12 2.94
C LEU A 57 -3.07 1.76 3.56
N SER A 58 -2.14 0.82 3.45
CA SER A 58 -2.29 -0.53 4.00
C SER A 58 -0.92 -1.17 4.21
N MET A 59 -0.78 -1.87 5.33
CA MET A 59 0.37 -2.73 5.60
C MET A 59 -0.05 -3.87 6.53
N GLY A 60 0.24 -5.10 6.14
CA GLY A 60 -0.12 -6.28 6.90
C GLY A 60 0.44 -7.55 6.29
N LYS A 61 0.46 -8.64 7.07
CA LYS A 61 0.87 -9.97 6.60
C LYS A 61 -0.29 -10.78 6.02
N SER A 62 -1.48 -10.63 6.60
CA SER A 62 -2.65 -11.47 6.29
C SER A 62 -3.80 -10.69 5.65
N LEU A 63 -3.65 -9.37 5.49
CA LEU A 63 -4.68 -8.49 4.98
C LEU A 63 -4.05 -7.32 4.23
N GLU A 64 -4.67 -6.96 3.11
CA GLU A 64 -4.35 -5.80 2.29
C GLU A 64 -5.65 -5.00 2.05
N VAL A 65 -5.58 -3.69 2.21
CA VAL A 65 -6.69 -2.77 1.94
C VAL A 65 -6.41 -2.05 0.63
N ILE A 66 -7.28 -2.30 -0.35
CA ILE A 66 -7.26 -1.60 -1.63
C ILE A 66 -8.39 -0.57 -1.62
N LYS A 67 -8.02 0.70 -1.73
CA LYS A 67 -8.94 1.83 -1.65
C LYS A 67 -8.59 2.83 -2.74
N ASP A 68 -9.59 3.20 -3.54
CA ASP A 68 -9.40 4.16 -4.62
C ASP A 68 -10.72 4.84 -5.00
N LEU A 69 -10.62 5.85 -5.86
CA LEU A 69 -11.74 6.57 -6.44
C LEU A 69 -12.23 5.89 -7.72
N GLY A 70 -13.55 5.80 -7.85
CA GLY A 70 -14.25 5.21 -8.99
C GLY A 70 -15.35 4.27 -8.54
N ASN A 71 -16.12 3.76 -9.50
CA ASN A 71 -17.08 2.70 -9.22
C ASN A 71 -16.37 1.36 -8.96
N ALA A 72 -17.08 0.40 -8.37
CA ALA A 72 -16.52 -0.90 -7.98
C ALA A 72 -15.86 -1.65 -9.15
N LYS A 73 -16.45 -1.60 -10.35
CA LYS A 73 -15.89 -2.27 -11.53
C LYS A 73 -14.54 -1.66 -11.94
N MET A 74 -14.45 -0.34 -11.98
CA MET A 74 -13.21 0.35 -12.33
C MET A 74 -12.07 0.02 -11.35
N VAL A 75 -12.38 -0.06 -10.05
CA VAL A 75 -11.39 -0.43 -9.03
C VAL A 75 -11.02 -1.91 -9.16
N CYS A 76 -11.99 -2.80 -9.39
CA CYS A 76 -11.75 -4.21 -9.63
C CYS A 76 -10.79 -4.44 -10.80
N ASP A 77 -11.08 -3.84 -11.95
CA ASP A 77 -10.27 -4.00 -13.17
C ASP A 77 -8.86 -3.41 -12.99
N ARG A 78 -8.74 -2.22 -12.35
CA ARG A 78 -7.46 -1.51 -12.15
C ARG A 78 -6.46 -2.31 -11.32
N TYR A 79 -6.95 -3.01 -10.30
CA TYR A 79 -6.13 -3.80 -9.40
C TYR A 79 -6.19 -5.30 -9.67
N SER A 80 -6.89 -5.74 -10.74
CA SER A 80 -7.13 -7.15 -11.05
C SER A 80 -7.65 -7.95 -9.84
N LEU A 81 -8.63 -7.38 -9.12
CA LEU A 81 -9.16 -7.99 -7.89
C LEU A 81 -9.84 -9.33 -8.14
N ASP A 82 -10.30 -9.57 -9.37
CA ASP A 82 -10.83 -10.84 -9.86
C ASP A 82 -9.80 -11.99 -9.80
N LYS A 83 -8.51 -11.67 -9.75
CA LYS A 83 -7.40 -12.64 -9.65
C LYS A 83 -6.87 -12.81 -8.23
N VAL A 84 -7.35 -12.00 -7.28
CA VAL A 84 -6.92 -12.08 -5.88
C VAL A 84 -7.62 -13.26 -5.21
N VAL A 85 -6.84 -14.11 -4.54
CA VAL A 85 -7.33 -15.28 -3.81
C VAL A 85 -7.19 -15.02 -2.31
N GLY A 86 -8.29 -15.18 -1.57
CA GLY A 86 -8.33 -15.03 -0.12
C GLY A 86 -9.49 -15.81 0.47
N THR A 87 -9.54 -15.91 1.80
CA THR A 87 -10.62 -16.64 2.50
C THR A 87 -11.88 -15.79 2.68
N HIS A 88 -11.71 -14.47 2.79
CA HIS A 88 -12.77 -13.50 3.05
C HIS A 88 -12.47 -12.20 2.29
N ALA A 89 -13.51 -11.46 1.94
CA ALA A 89 -13.41 -10.12 1.35
C ALA A 89 -14.45 -9.19 1.98
N ILE A 90 -14.08 -7.92 2.17
CA ILE A 90 -14.97 -6.88 2.68
C ILE A 90 -14.95 -5.73 1.68
N GLY A 91 -16.12 -5.37 1.15
CA GLY A 91 -16.29 -4.27 0.20
C GLY A 91 -17.05 -3.11 0.82
N HIS A 92 -16.60 -1.87 0.56
CA HIS A 92 -17.29 -0.66 0.97
C HIS A 92 -17.22 0.40 -0.14
N ALA A 93 -18.37 0.94 -0.54
CA ALA A 93 -18.47 2.08 -1.44
C ALA A 93 -18.91 3.32 -0.65
N ARG A 94 -18.17 4.43 -0.79
CA ARG A 94 -18.53 5.71 -0.16
C ARG A 94 -18.96 6.70 -1.24
N MET A 95 -20.01 7.47 -0.94
CA MET A 95 -20.40 8.63 -1.73
C MET A 95 -19.92 9.91 -1.05
N ALA A 96 -19.54 10.90 -1.85
CA ALA A 96 -19.25 12.27 -1.40
C ALA A 96 -20.25 13.23 -2.05
N THR A 97 -20.70 14.22 -1.28
CA THR A 97 -21.57 15.31 -1.78
C THR A 97 -20.78 16.42 -2.46
N SER A 98 -19.44 16.40 -2.34
CA SER A 98 -18.52 17.28 -3.05
C SER A 98 -18.29 16.76 -4.47
N LEU A 99 -18.24 17.67 -5.44
CA LEU A 99 -17.71 17.37 -6.78
C LEU A 99 -16.22 17.05 -6.65
N VAL A 100 -15.82 15.91 -7.20
CA VAL A 100 -14.43 15.42 -7.30
C VAL A 100 -13.73 16.03 -8.51
#